data_AF-A0A6P1A058-F1
#
_entry.id   AF-A0A6P1A058-F1
#
_cell.length_a   1.000
_cell.length_b   1.000
_cell.length_c   1.000
_cell.angle_alpha   90.00
_cell.angle_beta   90.00
_cell.angle_gamma   90.00
#
_symmetry.space_group_name_H-M   'P 1'
#
loop_
_entity.id
_entity.type
_entity.pdbx_description
1 polymer ?
#
loop_
_entity_poly.entity_id
_entity_poly.type
_entity_poly.pdbx_seq_one_letter_code
_entity_poly.pdbx_strand_id
1 'polypeptide(L)'
;MVGTHHYYAPVQKQNLAEAAAEIQQLLNQLSQTNATTTEIEKLTVVAKVAEQINSNPTLKAKVINALEAEGIDAFKEAIEHPLVNILIATIEGWTEG
;
A
#
# COMPACT_ATOMS: atom_id res chain seq x y z
N MET A 1 -35.13 -15.63 14.10
CA MET A 1 -33.71 -16.04 14.20
C MET A 1 -32.90 -15.13 13.27
N VAL A 2 -31.77 -14.67 13.78
CA VAL A 2 -30.98 -13.51 13.33
C VAL A 2 -30.44 -13.67 11.90
N GLY A 3 -30.50 -12.60 11.12
CA GLY A 3 -29.96 -12.52 9.77
C GLY A 3 -28.44 -12.47 9.80
N THR A 4 -27.79 -13.48 9.23
CA THR A 4 -26.35 -13.50 8.99
C THR A 4 -26.07 -12.86 7.62
N HIS A 5 -26.11 -11.52 7.56
CA HIS A 5 -25.66 -10.79 6.38
C HIS A 5 -24.30 -10.13 6.64
N HIS A 6 -23.26 -10.68 5.98
CA HIS A 6 -22.15 -9.93 5.39
C HIS A 6 -21.41 -8.93 6.31
N TYR A 7 -20.71 -9.41 7.34
CA TYR A 7 -19.77 -8.58 8.12
C TYR A 7 -18.32 -8.62 7.58
N TYR A 8 -18.07 -9.33 6.48
CA TYR A 8 -16.74 -9.41 5.85
C TYR A 8 -16.41 -8.18 4.98
N ALA A 9 -17.41 -7.60 4.32
CA ALA A 9 -17.22 -6.44 3.44
C ALA A 9 -16.77 -5.13 4.12
N PRO A 10 -17.27 -4.74 5.33
CA PRO A 10 -16.85 -3.48 5.94
C PRO A 10 -15.39 -3.52 6.45
N VAL A 11 -14.94 -4.67 6.97
CA VAL A 11 -13.57 -4.83 7.48
C VAL A 11 -12.55 -4.81 6.33
N GLN A 12 -12.87 -5.41 5.18
CA GLN A 12 -12.00 -5.42 4.01
C GLN A 12 -11.83 -4.02 3.40
N LYS A 13 -12.91 -3.26 3.26
CA LYS A 13 -12.86 -1.86 2.80
C LYS A 13 -12.09 -0.95 3.75
N GLN A 14 -12.19 -1.18 5.07
CA GLN A 14 -11.38 -0.47 6.05
C GLN A 14 -9.90 -0.76 5.86
N ASN A 15 -9.53 -2.03 5.69
CA ASN A 15 -8.12 -2.41 5.47
C ASN A 15 -7.54 -1.79 4.19
N LEU A 16 -8.31 -1.68 3.11
CA LEU A 16 -7.88 -0.99 1.88
C LEU A 16 -7.60 0.49 2.15
N ALA A 17 -8.60 1.22 2.66
CA ALA A 17 -8.49 2.66 2.85
C ALA A 17 -7.39 3.00 3.88
N GLU A 18 -7.25 2.20 4.93
CA GLU A 18 -6.17 2.34 5.92
C GLU A 18 -4.80 2.06 5.32
N ALA A 19 -4.63 0.95 4.58
CA ALA A 19 -3.37 0.62 3.94
C ALA A 19 -2.97 1.71 2.92
N ALA A 20 -3.91 2.13 2.06
CA ALA A 20 -3.67 3.19 1.09
C ALA A 20 -3.30 4.52 1.77
N ALA A 21 -4.00 4.90 2.84
CA ALA A 21 -3.68 6.11 3.60
C ALA A 21 -2.28 6.04 4.24
N GLU A 22 -1.93 4.92 4.87
CA GLU A 22 -0.61 4.72 5.48
C GLU A 22 0.51 4.77 4.42
N ILE A 23 0.32 4.10 3.27
CA ILE A 23 1.27 4.16 2.15
C ILE A 23 1.40 5.57 1.58
N GLN A 24 0.28 6.26 1.38
CA GLN A 24 0.28 7.64 0.90
C GLN A 24 1.03 8.56 1.86
N GLN A 25 0.85 8.40 3.17
CA GLN A 25 1.60 9.17 4.15
C GLN A 25 3.10 8.88 4.10
N LEU A 26 3.50 7.61 3.99
CA LEU A 26 4.92 7.24 3.86
C LEU A 26 5.56 7.80 2.60
N LEU A 27 4.88 7.68 1.46
CA LEU A 27 5.31 8.24 0.19
C LEU A 27 5.46 9.75 0.25
N ASN A 28 4.49 10.46 0.85
CA ASN A 28 4.58 11.91 1.02
C ASN A 28 5.72 12.32 1.95
N GLN A 29 5.87 11.68 3.11
CA GLN A 29 6.95 11.98 4.05
C GLN A 29 8.34 11.76 3.42
N LEU A 30 8.51 10.67 2.70
CA LEU A 30 9.78 10.36 2.05
C LEU A 30 10.01 11.23 0.81
N SER A 31 8.98 11.63 0.08
CA SER A 31 9.10 12.56 -1.05
C SER A 31 9.35 14.01 -0.63
N GLN A 32 9.02 14.39 0.61
CA GLN A 32 9.39 15.69 1.17
C GLN A 32 10.85 15.77 1.60
N THR A 33 11.42 14.65 2.04
CA THR A 33 12.79 14.59 2.59
C THR A 33 13.82 14.11 1.58
N ASN A 34 13.40 13.41 0.53
CA ASN A 34 14.24 12.94 -0.55
C ASN A 34 13.74 13.57 -1.85
N ALA A 35 14.67 14.05 -2.69
CA ALA A 35 14.30 14.46 -4.04
C ALA A 35 13.66 13.29 -4.78
N THR A 36 12.77 13.57 -5.73
CA THR A 36 12.12 12.57 -6.60
C THR A 36 12.27 12.96 -8.07
N THR A 37 13.32 13.72 -8.37
CA THR A 37 13.56 14.36 -9.67
C THR A 37 14.07 13.34 -10.68
N THR A 38 15.00 12.49 -10.26
CA THR A 38 15.58 11.43 -11.10
C THR A 38 14.95 10.07 -10.80
N GLU A 39 15.05 9.14 -11.75
CA GLU A 39 14.50 7.80 -11.60
C GLU A 39 15.13 7.03 -10.42
N ILE A 40 16.44 7.17 -10.19
CA ILE A 40 17.13 6.55 -9.05
C ILE A 40 16.62 7.07 -7.71
N GLU A 41 16.36 8.36 -7.62
CA GLU A 41 15.82 8.96 -6.40
C GLU A 41 14.39 8.47 -6.11
N LYS A 42 13.55 8.36 -7.15
CA LYS A 42 12.22 7.76 -7.05
C LYS A 42 12.28 6.32 -6.55
N LEU A 43 13.18 5.51 -7.09
CA LEU A 43 13.40 4.13 -6.65
C LEU A 43 13.89 4.08 -5.20
N THR A 44 14.75 5.01 -4.79
CA THR A 44 15.24 5.11 -3.41
C THR A 44 14.09 5.41 -2.43
N VAL A 45 13.19 6.33 -2.78
CA VAL A 45 12.00 6.63 -1.98
C VAL A 45 11.11 5.40 -1.86
N VAL A 46 10.83 4.73 -2.98
CA VAL A 46 10.00 3.52 -3.00
C VAL A 46 10.63 2.39 -2.18
N ALA A 47 11.93 2.14 -2.32
CA ALA A 47 12.63 1.12 -1.54
C ALA A 47 12.54 1.39 -0.04
N LYS A 48 12.66 2.65 0.39
CA LYS A 48 12.47 3.05 1.80
C LYS A 48 11.04 2.83 2.28
N VAL A 49 10.03 3.17 1.48
CA VAL A 49 8.62 2.88 1.80
C VAL A 49 8.42 1.38 1.96
N ALA A 50 8.91 0.60 0.99
CA ALA A 50 8.82 -0.85 1.01
C ALA A 50 9.51 -1.45 2.25
N GLU A 51 10.69 -0.96 2.61
CA GLU A 51 11.37 -1.38 3.84
C GLU A 51 10.54 -1.06 5.10
N GLN A 52 9.89 0.10 5.17
CA GLN A 52 9.01 0.46 6.30
C GLN A 52 7.77 -0.41 6.37
N ILE A 53 7.15 -0.73 5.23
CA ILE A 53 6.03 -1.69 5.18
C ILE A 53 6.51 -3.05 5.68
N ASN A 54 7.63 -3.56 5.16
CA ASN A 54 8.13 -4.88 5.52
C ASN A 54 8.58 -4.96 6.98
N SER A 55 9.09 -3.86 7.55
CA SER A 55 9.48 -3.76 8.95
C SER A 55 8.27 -3.65 9.90
N ASN A 56 7.10 -3.25 9.39
CA ASN A 56 5.87 -3.15 10.15
C ASN A 56 4.92 -4.31 9.79
N PRO A 57 4.88 -5.39 10.59
CA PRO A 57 4.08 -6.57 10.26
C PRO A 57 2.58 -6.27 10.16
N THR A 58 2.08 -5.28 10.90
CA THR A 58 0.68 -4.84 10.81
C THR A 58 0.40 -4.18 9.46
N LEU A 59 1.24 -3.22 9.05
CA LEU A 59 1.08 -2.55 7.76
C LEU A 59 1.28 -3.52 6.60
N LYS A 60 2.29 -4.40 6.66
CA LYS A 60 2.49 -5.46 5.67
C LYS A 60 1.24 -6.32 5.50
N ALA A 61 0.64 -6.77 6.60
CA ALA A 61 -0.59 -7.55 6.55
C ALA A 61 -1.73 -6.75 5.92
N LYS A 62 -1.93 -5.48 6.28
CA LYS A 62 -2.97 -4.63 5.68
C LYS A 62 -2.78 -4.47 4.17
N VAL A 63 -1.54 -4.22 3.73
CA VAL A 63 -1.20 -4.06 2.31
C VAL A 63 -1.46 -5.36 1.53
N ILE A 64 -0.99 -6.51 2.03
CA ILE A 64 -1.25 -7.80 1.39
C ILE A 64 -2.76 -8.09 1.33
N ASN A 65 -3.48 -7.91 2.44
CA ASN A 65 -4.93 -8.12 2.47
C ASN A 65 -5.67 -7.17 1.51
N ALA A 66 -5.23 -5.92 1.38
CA ALA A 66 -5.83 -4.97 0.45
C ALA A 66 -5.61 -5.38 -1.01
N LEU A 67 -4.41 -5.86 -1.34
CA LEU A 67 -4.08 -6.40 -2.67
C LEU A 67 -4.87 -7.67 -2.99
N GLU A 68 -5.02 -8.60 -2.03
CA GLU A 68 -5.79 -9.83 -2.22
C GLU A 68 -7.31 -9.60 -2.30
N ALA A 69 -7.84 -8.64 -1.55
CA ALA A 69 -9.28 -8.42 -1.44
C ALA A 69 -9.84 -7.52 -2.56
N GLU A 70 -9.19 -6.39 -2.83
CA GLU A 70 -9.70 -5.38 -3.78
C GLU A 70 -8.88 -5.31 -5.06
N GLY A 71 -7.71 -5.97 -5.09
CA GLY A 71 -6.83 -6.00 -6.24
C GLY A 71 -5.89 -4.80 -6.31
N ILE A 72 -4.87 -4.94 -7.16
CA ILE A 72 -3.83 -3.94 -7.36
C ILE A 72 -4.40 -2.60 -7.88
N ASP A 73 -5.39 -2.64 -8.78
CA ASP A 73 -5.94 -1.42 -9.37
C ASP A 73 -6.70 -0.56 -8.36
N ALA A 74 -7.56 -1.16 -7.52
CA ALA A 74 -8.27 -0.43 -6.46
C ALA A 74 -7.29 0.16 -5.43
N PHE A 75 -6.24 -0.59 -5.10
CA PHE A 75 -5.17 -0.10 -4.21
C PHE A 75 -4.41 1.09 -4.81
N LYS A 76 -4.11 1.05 -6.11
CA LYS A 76 -3.48 2.16 -6.83
C LYS A 76 -4.37 3.39 -6.90
N GLU A 77 -5.65 3.21 -7.20
CA GLU A 77 -6.62 4.32 -7.26
C GLU A 77 -6.81 4.99 -5.89
N ALA A 78 -6.68 4.25 -4.80
CA ALA A 78 -6.76 4.78 -3.44
C ALA A 78 -5.54 5.63 -3.02
N ILE A 79 -4.44 5.58 -3.77
CA ILE A 79 -3.18 6.28 -3.43
C ILE A 79 -2.88 7.32 -4.51
N GLU A 80 -3.00 8.60 -4.15
CA GLU A 80 -2.77 9.71 -5.05
C GLU A 80 -1.29 10.10 -5.11
N HIS A 81 -0.43 9.18 -5.55
CA HIS A 81 1.02 9.42 -5.63
C HIS A 81 1.67 8.86 -6.90
N PRO A 82 2.51 9.61 -7.63
CA PRO A 82 3.12 9.16 -8.89
C PRO A 82 4.05 7.94 -8.72
N LEU A 83 4.54 7.70 -7.50
CA LEU A 83 5.39 6.54 -7.19
C LEU A 83 4.60 5.28 -6.82
N VAL A 84 3.27 5.33 -6.71
CA VAL A 84 2.46 4.16 -6.33
C VAL A 84 2.68 2.99 -7.30
N ASN A 85 2.78 3.26 -8.60
CA ASN A 85 3.01 2.23 -9.62
C ASN A 85 4.32 1.46 -9.38
N ILE A 86 5.37 2.18 -8.98
CA ILE A 86 6.70 1.60 -8.74
C ILE A 86 6.70 0.82 -7.42
N LEU A 87 6.02 1.36 -6.40
CA LEU A 87 5.86 0.68 -5.12
C LEU A 87 5.11 -0.63 -5.26
N ILE A 88 4.02 -0.62 -6.01
CA ILE A 88 3.20 -1.81 -6.30
C ILE A 88 4.05 -2.91 -6.94
N ALA A 89 4.81 -2.60 -7.99
CA ALA A 89 5.69 -3.57 -8.62
C ALA A 89 6.74 -4.15 -7.65
N THR A 90 7.17 -3.36 -6.65
CA THR A 90 8.11 -3.79 -5.62
C THR A 90 7.46 -4.76 -4.62
N ILE A 91 6.23 -4.48 -4.19
CA ILE A 91 5.51 -5.29 -3.18
C ILE A 91 4.79 -6.50 -3.79
N GLU A 92 4.47 -6.47 -5.09
CA GLU A 92 4.00 -7.65 -5.84
C GLU A 92 5.03 -8.78 -5.77
N GLY A 93 6.32 -8.43 -5.77
CA GLY A 93 7.39 -9.40 -5.53
C GLY A 93 7.38 -10.06 -4.13
N TRP A 94 6.58 -9.56 -3.18
CA TRP A 94 6.40 -10.18 -1.86
C TRP A 94 5.22 -11.16 -1.82
N THR A 95 4.23 -11.00 -2.70
CA THR A 95 3.06 -11.87 -2.75
C THR A 95 3.30 -13.16 -3.52
N GLU A 96 4.34 -13.21 -4.36
CA GLU A 96 4.77 -14.43 -5.09
C GLU A 96 5.75 -15.32 -4.29
N GLY A 97 6.10 -14.94 -3.05
CA GLY A 97 7.11 -15.61 -2.21
C GLY A 97 6.58 -16.58 -1.18
#